data_AF-A0A938SLP7-F1
#
_entry.id   AF-A0A938SLP7-F1
#
_cell.length_a   1.000
_cell.length_b   1.000
_cell.length_c   1.000
_cell.angle_alpha   90.00
_cell.angle_beta   90.00
_cell.angle_gamma   90.00
#
_symmetry.space_group_name_H-M   'P 1'
#
loop_
_entity.id
_entity.type
_entity.pdbx_description
1 polymer ?
#
loop_
_entity_poly.entity_id
_entity_poly.type
_entity_poly.pdbx_seq_one_letter_code
_entity_poly.pdbx_strand_id
1 'polypeptide(L)'
;MNPKEEKLIRHIGFSGHYSPAVNMDMLQRDETGIIDMEMVAFNANDRRHFSQINNTIPVAVAKGVAVLAYKAFSNGQMFRGGSPWATGAKALIKTVGVRGCPSYEKLLHYPLSIPGVCTVIVGIGHIDEDPSRCQMMRNLAATQKLDGPLSNDELMEIEDHVAGLVGEKTNGFQASAQPLGAPREAAVQQEVVNDRRVARLSWQTAYAADEPIDHYAILRDGQPVAKVPYRPQTTKKPLLFEDALADDRKTHAYSIVTVDAAQREAASPKLLIESIG
;
A
#
# COMPACT_ATOMS: atom_id res chain seq x y z
N MET A 1 -30.80 9.26 -7.41
CA MET A 1 -31.36 9.06 -6.06
C MET A 1 -32.31 7.88 -6.09
N ASN A 2 -32.50 7.21 -4.95
CA ASN A 2 -33.36 6.05 -4.74
C ASN A 2 -34.69 6.50 -4.07
N PRO A 3 -35.69 6.98 -4.84
CA PRO A 3 -36.84 7.74 -4.33
C PRO A 3 -37.84 6.91 -3.50
N LYS A 4 -37.65 5.59 -3.43
CA LYS A 4 -38.51 4.66 -2.68
C LYS A 4 -37.86 4.12 -1.41
N GLU A 5 -36.66 4.60 -1.06
CA GLU A 5 -35.88 4.11 0.09
C GLU A 5 -35.62 2.59 0.06
N GLU A 6 -35.54 2.02 -1.15
CA GLU A 6 -35.33 0.59 -1.33
C GLU A 6 -33.91 0.19 -0.88
N LYS A 7 -33.75 -0.95 -0.22
CA LYS A 7 -32.41 -1.47 0.14
C LYS A 7 -31.76 -2.16 -1.07
N LEU A 8 -31.35 -1.35 -2.06
CA LEU A 8 -30.81 -1.82 -3.35
C LEU A 8 -29.35 -2.28 -3.29
N ILE A 9 -28.62 -1.88 -2.25
CA ILE A 9 -27.21 -2.21 -2.04
C ILE A 9 -27.02 -2.79 -0.63
N ARG A 10 -26.14 -3.79 -0.51
CA ARG A 10 -25.77 -4.41 0.78
C ARG A 10 -24.44 -3.91 1.31
N HIS A 11 -23.50 -3.66 0.41
CA HIS A 11 -22.14 -3.21 0.74
C HIS A 11 -21.75 -2.05 -0.16
N ILE A 12 -20.95 -1.14 0.38
CA ILE A 12 -20.37 0.00 -0.34
C ILE A 12 -18.86 -0.17 -0.33
N GLY A 13 -18.26 -0.03 -1.50
CA GLY A 13 -16.81 -0.07 -1.65
C GLY A 13 -16.32 0.83 -2.76
N PHE A 14 -15.01 0.93 -2.89
CA PHE A 14 -14.39 1.69 -3.97
C PHE A 14 -13.27 0.89 -4.63
N SER A 15 -12.88 1.33 -5.83
CA SER A 15 -11.74 0.76 -6.55
C SER A 15 -10.70 1.83 -6.84
N GLY A 16 -9.45 1.56 -6.51
CA GLY A 16 -8.33 2.45 -6.80
C GLY A 16 -7.31 1.80 -7.74
N HIS A 17 -6.77 2.60 -8.66
CA HIS A 17 -5.70 2.18 -9.58
C HIS A 17 -4.44 3.03 -9.37
N TYR A 18 -4.60 4.34 -9.54
CA TYR A 18 -3.48 5.21 -9.86
C TYR A 18 -2.62 5.59 -8.65
N SER A 19 -3.22 6.01 -7.54
CA SER A 19 -2.47 6.60 -6.43
C SER A 19 -2.89 6.01 -5.09
N PRO A 20 -2.01 5.29 -4.36
CA PRO A 20 -2.31 4.85 -3.00
C PRO A 20 -2.61 6.04 -2.08
N ALA A 21 -2.00 7.20 -2.29
CA ALA A 21 -2.26 8.40 -1.49
C ALA A 21 -3.74 8.85 -1.54
N VAL A 22 -4.39 8.73 -2.71
CA VAL A 22 -5.81 9.07 -2.86
C VAL A 22 -6.69 8.03 -2.18
N ASN A 23 -6.35 6.74 -2.33
CA ASN A 23 -7.08 5.67 -1.65
C ASN A 23 -6.97 5.79 -0.12
N MET A 24 -5.78 6.07 0.40
CA MET A 24 -5.55 6.37 1.82
C MET A 24 -6.36 7.58 2.28
N ASP A 25 -6.43 8.66 1.49
CA ASP A 25 -7.24 9.84 1.81
C ASP A 25 -8.72 9.47 1.95
N MET A 26 -9.25 8.65 1.03
CA MET A 26 -10.62 8.17 1.07
C MET A 26 -10.89 7.32 2.33
N LEU A 27 -10.02 6.36 2.63
CA LEU A 27 -10.11 5.52 3.84
C LEU A 27 -10.03 6.36 5.12
N GLN A 28 -9.14 7.35 5.18
CA GLN A 28 -8.96 8.21 6.34
C GLN A 28 -10.15 9.13 6.62
N ARG A 29 -10.93 9.46 5.60
CA ARG A 29 -12.16 10.27 5.72
C ARG A 29 -13.37 9.46 6.14
N ASP A 30 -13.35 8.14 5.96
CA ASP A 30 -14.44 7.27 6.41
C ASP A 30 -14.36 7.04 7.92
N GLU A 31 -14.81 8.03 8.69
CA GLU A 31 -14.86 7.95 10.15
C GLU A 31 -16.07 7.14 10.65
N THR A 32 -17.07 6.91 9.80
CA THR A 32 -18.29 6.16 10.14
C THR A 32 -18.20 4.67 9.82
N GLY A 33 -17.19 4.24 9.08
CA GLY A 33 -17.02 2.85 8.64
C GLY A 33 -18.05 2.42 7.58
N ILE A 34 -18.39 3.31 6.65
CA ILE A 34 -19.34 3.01 5.57
C ILE A 34 -18.70 2.19 4.44
N ILE A 35 -17.37 2.21 4.33
CA ILE A 35 -16.65 1.47 3.30
C ILE A 35 -16.41 0.04 3.80
N ASP A 36 -17.06 -0.92 3.15
CA ASP A 36 -16.87 -2.35 3.43
C ASP A 36 -15.65 -2.95 2.72
N MET A 37 -15.31 -2.41 1.54
CA MET A 37 -14.26 -2.99 0.69
C MET A 37 -13.50 -1.97 -0.16
N GLU A 38 -12.21 -2.26 -0.36
CA GLU A 38 -11.33 -1.60 -1.32
C GLU A 38 -10.87 -2.63 -2.38
N MET A 39 -11.12 -2.33 -3.65
CA MET A 39 -10.59 -3.09 -4.77
C MET A 39 -9.30 -2.40 -5.28
N VAL A 40 -8.15 -3.05 -5.13
CA VAL A 40 -6.81 -2.46 -5.37
C VAL A 40 -6.08 -3.11 -6.54
N ALA A 41 -5.62 -2.27 -7.48
CA ALA A 41 -5.00 -2.73 -8.72
C ALA A 41 -3.50 -2.91 -8.49
N PHE A 42 -3.01 -4.15 -8.50
CA PHE A 42 -1.59 -4.46 -8.35
C PHE A 42 -1.24 -5.86 -8.88
N ASN A 43 0.06 -6.13 -9.01
CA ASN A 43 0.66 -7.44 -9.32
C ASN A 43 2.14 -7.43 -8.87
N ALA A 44 2.94 -8.40 -9.33
CA ALA A 44 4.36 -8.54 -8.99
C ALA A 44 5.27 -7.35 -9.37
N ASN A 45 4.76 -6.32 -10.06
CA ASN A 45 5.51 -5.09 -10.31
C ASN A 45 5.04 -3.89 -9.44
N ASP A 46 4.21 -4.13 -8.40
CA ASP A 46 3.69 -3.07 -7.52
C ASP A 46 4.79 -2.27 -6.80
N ARG A 47 5.80 -2.97 -6.24
CA ARG A 47 6.93 -2.34 -5.54
C ARG A 47 7.83 -1.50 -6.45
N ARG A 48 7.69 -1.64 -7.77
CA ARG A 48 8.38 -0.83 -8.79
C ARG A 48 7.59 0.43 -9.19
N HIS A 49 6.45 0.66 -8.55
CA HIS A 49 5.56 1.80 -8.74
C HIS A 49 5.30 2.49 -7.40
N PHE A 50 4.36 3.44 -7.35
CA PHE A 50 3.89 3.93 -6.06
C PHE A 50 3.08 2.83 -5.36
N SER A 51 3.77 2.04 -4.54
CA SER A 51 3.30 0.74 -4.04
C SER A 51 1.98 0.86 -3.31
N GLN A 52 1.00 0.07 -3.75
CA GLN A 52 -0.27 -0.09 -3.05
C GLN A 52 -0.09 -0.97 -1.81
N ILE A 53 0.76 -2.01 -1.92
CA ILE A 53 1.03 -3.00 -0.88
C ILE A 53 1.63 -2.37 0.37
N ASN A 54 2.54 -1.40 0.21
CA ASN A 54 3.19 -0.75 1.35
C ASN A 54 2.45 0.49 1.86
N ASN A 55 1.38 0.94 1.18
CA ASN A 55 0.68 2.19 1.51
C ASN A 55 -0.82 1.98 1.83
N THR A 56 -1.68 1.82 0.82
CA THR A 56 -3.14 1.79 1.05
C THR A 56 -3.61 0.51 1.72
N ILE A 57 -3.05 -0.64 1.35
CA ILE A 57 -3.50 -1.96 1.85
C ILE A 57 -3.40 -2.04 3.38
N PRO A 58 -2.27 -1.65 4.03
CA PRO A 58 -2.18 -1.62 5.48
C PRO A 58 -3.22 -0.71 6.15
N VAL A 59 -3.59 0.41 5.51
CA VAL A 59 -4.62 1.33 6.04
C VAL A 59 -6.01 0.70 5.95
N ALA A 60 -6.34 0.05 4.84
CA ALA A 60 -7.61 -0.65 4.67
C ALA A 60 -7.76 -1.77 5.71
N VAL A 61 -6.72 -2.59 5.88
CA VAL A 61 -6.68 -3.67 6.88
C VAL A 61 -6.86 -3.13 8.29
N ALA A 62 -6.14 -2.07 8.66
CA ALA A 62 -6.26 -1.46 9.99
C ALA A 62 -7.65 -0.84 10.24
N LYS A 63 -8.41 -0.52 9.20
CA LYS A 63 -9.81 -0.07 9.29
C LYS A 63 -10.83 -1.21 9.26
N GLY A 64 -10.41 -2.46 9.06
CA GLY A 64 -11.33 -3.58 8.86
C GLY A 64 -12.04 -3.58 7.50
N VAL A 65 -11.49 -2.86 6.52
CA VAL A 65 -11.99 -2.83 5.13
C VAL A 65 -11.45 -4.05 4.38
N ALA A 66 -12.31 -4.79 3.69
CA ALA A 66 -11.90 -5.96 2.91
C ALA A 66 -11.08 -5.54 1.68
N VAL A 67 -9.92 -6.16 1.45
CA VAL A 67 -9.04 -5.83 0.32
C VAL A 67 -9.17 -6.88 -0.79
N LEU A 68 -9.61 -6.42 -1.96
CA LEU A 68 -9.75 -7.25 -3.15
C LEU A 68 -8.68 -6.86 -4.18
N ALA A 69 -7.73 -7.77 -4.43
CA ALA A 69 -6.73 -7.58 -5.46
C ALA A 69 -7.32 -7.79 -6.86
N TYR A 70 -6.92 -6.97 -7.82
CA TYR A 70 -7.21 -7.19 -9.24
C TYR A 70 -6.03 -6.71 -10.09
N LYS A 71 -6.05 -7.06 -11.38
CA LYS A 71 -4.94 -6.85 -12.33
C LYS A 71 -3.69 -7.72 -12.09
N ALA A 72 -3.87 -8.89 -11.46
CA ALA A 72 -2.83 -9.92 -11.33
C ALA A 72 -2.13 -10.25 -12.66
N PHE A 73 -2.89 -10.33 -13.76
CA PHE A 73 -2.37 -10.58 -15.11
C PHE A 73 -2.15 -9.31 -15.95
N SER A 74 -2.36 -8.13 -15.37
CA SER A 74 -2.26 -6.83 -16.02
C SER A 74 -2.92 -6.74 -17.41
N ASN A 75 -4.20 -7.11 -17.47
CA ASN A 75 -4.97 -7.15 -18.71
C ASN A 75 -4.30 -8.00 -19.83
N GLY A 76 -3.54 -9.04 -19.46
CA GLY A 76 -2.82 -9.91 -20.38
C GLY A 76 -1.40 -9.45 -20.73
N GLN A 77 -0.95 -8.28 -20.27
CA GLN A 77 0.42 -7.81 -20.51
C GLN A 77 1.49 -8.77 -19.96
N MET A 78 1.17 -9.49 -18.88
CA MET A 78 2.05 -10.52 -18.33
C MET A 78 2.35 -11.67 -19.32
N PHE A 79 1.59 -11.79 -20.41
CA PHE A 79 1.70 -12.89 -21.36
C PHE A 79 2.06 -12.48 -22.79
N ARG A 80 1.80 -11.23 -23.19
CA ARG A 80 2.06 -10.77 -24.56
C ARG A 80 2.74 -9.40 -24.65
N GLY A 81 3.08 -8.79 -23.50
CA GLY A 81 3.50 -7.40 -23.44
C GLY A 81 2.43 -6.45 -24.01
N GLY A 82 2.81 -5.22 -24.33
CA GLY A 82 1.94 -4.24 -24.97
C GLY A 82 1.20 -3.31 -24.01
N SER A 83 0.14 -2.65 -24.48
CA SER A 83 -0.55 -1.60 -23.70
C SER A 83 -1.43 -2.19 -22.58
N PRO A 84 -1.44 -1.61 -21.36
CA PRO A 84 -2.42 -1.94 -20.30
C PRO A 84 -3.87 -1.76 -20.73
N TRP A 85 -4.09 -0.93 -21.74
CA TRP A 85 -5.39 -0.51 -22.23
C TRP A 85 -5.74 -1.15 -23.55
N ALA A 86 -5.09 -2.25 -23.93
CA ALA A 86 -5.47 -3.01 -25.12
C ALA A 86 -6.93 -3.48 -24.99
N THR A 87 -7.74 -3.19 -26.00
CA THR A 87 -9.17 -3.51 -26.06
C THR A 87 -9.50 -4.41 -27.27
N GLY A 88 -10.65 -5.09 -27.19
CA GLY A 88 -11.19 -5.89 -28.28
C GLY A 88 -10.76 -7.37 -28.27
N ALA A 89 -11.46 -8.18 -29.05
CA ALA A 89 -11.33 -9.64 -29.02
C ALA A 89 -9.93 -10.17 -29.39
N LYS A 90 -9.16 -9.41 -30.18
CA LYS A 90 -7.78 -9.78 -30.56
C LYS A 90 -6.76 -9.56 -29.44
N ALA A 91 -7.06 -8.68 -28.49
CA ALA A 91 -6.23 -8.42 -27.32
C ALA A 91 -6.42 -9.47 -26.22
N LEU A 92 -7.50 -10.27 -26.28
CA LEU A 92 -7.80 -11.28 -25.26
C LEU A 92 -6.79 -12.43 -25.29
N ILE A 93 -6.25 -12.74 -24.12
CA ILE A 93 -5.51 -13.99 -23.89
C ILE A 93 -6.53 -15.12 -23.74
N LYS A 94 -6.51 -16.06 -24.67
CA LYS A 94 -7.42 -17.22 -24.71
C LYS A 94 -6.78 -18.53 -24.28
N THR A 95 -5.53 -18.49 -23.85
CA THR A 95 -4.76 -19.67 -23.41
C THR A 95 -4.58 -19.63 -21.89
N VAL A 96 -4.39 -20.81 -21.30
CA VAL A 96 -3.96 -20.93 -19.89
C VAL A 96 -2.46 -20.67 -19.83
N GLY A 97 -2.09 -19.45 -19.46
CA GLY A 97 -0.70 -18.99 -19.55
C GLY A 97 -0.17 -18.91 -20.99
N VAL A 98 1.10 -18.53 -21.12
CA VAL A 98 1.84 -18.49 -22.39
C VAL A 98 3.26 -19.00 -22.14
N ARG A 99 3.76 -19.87 -23.00
CA ARG A 99 5.12 -20.42 -22.88
C ARG A 99 6.16 -19.30 -22.98
N GLY A 100 7.13 -19.30 -22.07
CA GLY A 100 8.17 -18.27 -22.01
C GLY A 100 7.75 -16.99 -21.26
N CYS A 101 6.53 -16.95 -20.75
CA CYS A 101 6.04 -15.89 -19.87
C CYS A 101 5.99 -16.35 -18.41
N PRO A 102 5.84 -15.43 -17.44
CA PRO A 102 5.66 -15.79 -16.05
C PRO A 102 4.53 -16.80 -15.84
N SER A 103 4.73 -17.70 -14.87
CA SER A 103 3.72 -18.71 -14.51
C SER A 103 2.43 -18.04 -14.06
N TYR A 104 1.30 -18.39 -14.68
CA TYR A 104 -0.01 -17.89 -14.27
C TYR A 104 -0.35 -18.29 -12.82
N GLU A 105 0.18 -19.42 -12.32
CA GLU A 105 -0.01 -19.85 -10.94
C GLU A 105 0.70 -18.88 -9.98
N LYS A 106 2.00 -18.58 -10.23
CA LYS A 106 2.77 -17.61 -9.44
C LYS A 106 2.12 -16.21 -9.47
N LEU A 107 1.61 -15.79 -10.62
CA LEU A 107 0.90 -14.50 -10.76
C LEU A 107 -0.42 -14.44 -9.96
N LEU A 108 -1.08 -15.57 -9.70
CA LEU A 108 -2.27 -15.66 -8.84
C LEU A 108 -1.91 -15.78 -7.36
N HIS A 109 -0.87 -16.54 -7.04
CA HIS A 109 -0.40 -16.75 -5.66
C HIS A 109 0.16 -15.47 -5.05
N TYR A 110 0.86 -14.65 -5.85
CA TYR A 110 1.44 -13.40 -5.39
C TYR A 110 0.43 -12.48 -4.68
N PRO A 111 -0.67 -12.01 -5.33
CA PRO A 111 -1.62 -11.14 -4.65
C PRO A 111 -2.35 -11.82 -3.48
N LEU A 112 -2.58 -13.14 -3.53
CA LEU A 112 -3.19 -13.90 -2.43
C LEU A 112 -2.27 -14.06 -1.22
N SER A 113 -0.97 -13.84 -1.40
CA SER A 113 0.03 -13.95 -0.34
C SER A 113 0.32 -12.61 0.34
N ILE A 114 -0.19 -11.50 -0.21
CA ILE A 114 -0.02 -10.19 0.40
C ILE A 114 -0.89 -10.09 1.66
N PRO A 115 -0.32 -9.76 2.84
CA PRO A 115 -1.07 -9.65 4.08
C PRO A 115 -2.27 -8.71 3.95
N GLY A 116 -3.46 -9.22 4.31
CA GLY A 116 -4.71 -8.47 4.29
C GLY A 116 -5.54 -8.58 3.02
N VAL A 117 -4.98 -9.12 1.92
CA VAL A 117 -5.77 -9.42 0.72
C VAL A 117 -6.63 -10.64 0.97
N CYS A 118 -7.95 -10.48 0.84
CA CYS A 118 -8.91 -11.56 1.08
C CYS A 118 -9.40 -12.24 -0.21
N THR A 119 -9.28 -11.55 -1.35
CA THR A 119 -9.82 -12.02 -2.64
C THR A 119 -8.93 -11.55 -3.78
N VAL A 120 -8.72 -12.39 -4.79
CA VAL A 120 -8.19 -11.98 -6.09
C VAL A 120 -9.27 -12.07 -7.17
N ILE A 121 -9.47 -10.99 -7.92
CA ILE A 121 -10.39 -10.92 -9.05
C ILE A 121 -9.61 -11.22 -10.33
N VAL A 122 -10.01 -12.29 -11.00
CA VAL A 122 -9.31 -12.83 -12.16
C VAL A 122 -10.17 -12.69 -13.41
N GLY A 123 -9.71 -11.89 -14.36
CA GLY A 123 -10.31 -11.82 -15.69
C GLY A 123 -9.94 -13.03 -16.54
N ILE A 124 -10.92 -13.58 -17.26
CA ILE A 124 -10.73 -14.68 -18.22
C ILE A 124 -11.22 -14.25 -19.60
N GLY A 125 -10.60 -14.79 -20.65
CA GLY A 125 -10.98 -14.60 -22.05
C GLY A 125 -11.44 -15.88 -22.75
N HIS A 126 -11.32 -17.05 -22.11
CA HIS A 126 -11.70 -18.35 -22.69
C HIS A 126 -12.18 -19.36 -21.63
N ILE A 127 -13.29 -20.03 -21.94
CA ILE A 127 -13.78 -21.22 -21.25
C ILE A 127 -13.80 -22.38 -22.25
N ASP A 128 -13.53 -23.58 -21.77
CA ASP A 128 -13.37 -24.78 -22.62
C ASP A 128 -13.96 -26.00 -21.91
N GLU A 129 -14.42 -26.98 -22.69
CA GLU A 129 -14.86 -28.28 -22.16
C GLU A 129 -13.68 -29.10 -21.64
N ASP A 130 -12.50 -28.95 -22.24
CA ASP A 130 -11.26 -29.53 -21.73
C ASP A 130 -10.74 -28.70 -20.54
N PRO A 131 -10.73 -29.25 -19.31
CA PRO A 131 -10.27 -28.52 -18.13
C PRO A 131 -8.83 -28.03 -18.22
N SER A 132 -7.98 -28.64 -19.06
CA SER A 132 -6.59 -28.21 -19.27
C SER A 132 -6.48 -26.89 -20.04
N ARG A 133 -7.51 -26.53 -20.83
CA ARG A 133 -7.58 -25.32 -21.67
C ARG A 133 -8.53 -24.26 -21.11
N CYS A 134 -9.38 -24.63 -20.15
CA CYS A 134 -10.35 -23.74 -19.54
C CYS A 134 -9.71 -22.82 -18.48
N GLN A 135 -9.65 -21.50 -18.73
CA GLN A 135 -8.99 -20.57 -17.82
C GLN A 135 -9.69 -20.50 -16.45
N MET A 136 -11.01 -20.60 -16.39
CA MET A 136 -11.75 -20.63 -15.12
C MET A 136 -11.30 -21.81 -14.25
N MET A 137 -11.30 -23.02 -14.80
CA MET A 137 -10.93 -24.23 -14.07
C MET A 137 -9.47 -24.21 -13.65
N ARG A 138 -8.57 -23.73 -14.52
CA ARG A 138 -7.13 -23.68 -14.23
C ARG A 138 -6.75 -22.61 -13.21
N ASN A 139 -7.37 -21.44 -13.28
CA ASN A 139 -7.15 -20.39 -12.29
C ASN A 139 -7.68 -20.82 -10.92
N LEU A 140 -8.87 -21.44 -10.86
CA LEU A 140 -9.40 -21.98 -9.61
C LEU A 140 -8.51 -23.09 -9.05
N ALA A 141 -8.10 -24.06 -9.88
CA ALA A 141 -7.21 -25.12 -9.43
C ALA A 141 -5.86 -24.59 -8.93
N ALA A 142 -5.32 -23.54 -9.57
CA ALA A 142 -4.07 -22.92 -9.13
C ALA A 142 -4.20 -22.28 -7.75
N THR A 143 -5.29 -21.56 -7.47
CA THR A 143 -5.48 -20.93 -6.15
C THR A 143 -5.71 -21.95 -5.04
N GLN A 144 -6.26 -23.13 -5.34
CA GLN A 144 -6.40 -24.22 -4.36
C GLN A 144 -5.09 -24.94 -4.01
N LYS A 145 -4.01 -24.73 -4.78
CA LYS A 145 -2.68 -25.30 -4.49
C LYS A 145 -1.85 -24.45 -3.53
N LEU A 146 -2.35 -23.27 -3.16
CA LEU A 146 -1.63 -22.39 -2.25
C LEU A 146 -1.91 -22.86 -0.81
N ASP A 147 -0.94 -23.55 -0.21
CA ASP A 147 -1.05 -24.11 1.15
C ASP A 147 -1.03 -23.03 2.25
N GLY A 148 -0.58 -21.82 1.90
CA GLY A 148 -0.55 -20.64 2.76
C GLY A 148 0.09 -19.46 2.02
N PRO A 149 0.13 -18.26 2.62
CA PRO A 149 0.84 -17.13 2.04
C PRO A 149 2.31 -17.47 1.77
N LEU A 150 2.79 -17.08 0.60
CA LEU A 150 4.21 -17.14 0.25
C LEU A 150 5.07 -16.30 1.22
N SER A 151 6.30 -16.74 1.44
CA SER A 151 7.31 -15.98 2.19
C SER A 151 7.77 -14.75 1.43
N ASN A 152 8.42 -13.80 2.13
CA ASN A 152 8.98 -12.61 1.49
C ASN A 152 10.01 -12.96 0.41
N ASP A 153 10.85 -13.97 0.63
CA ASP A 153 11.85 -14.40 -0.35
C ASP A 153 11.19 -14.95 -1.63
N GLU A 154 10.11 -15.73 -1.49
CA GLU A 154 9.32 -16.23 -2.63
C GLU A 154 8.59 -15.10 -3.37
N LEU A 155 8.07 -14.10 -2.65
CA LEU A 155 7.48 -12.91 -3.25
C LEU A 155 8.52 -12.15 -4.08
N MET A 156 9.69 -11.88 -3.51
CA MET A 156 10.80 -11.22 -4.21
C MET A 156 11.28 -12.02 -5.42
N GLU A 157 11.36 -13.35 -5.33
CA GLU A 157 11.68 -14.20 -6.48
C GLU A 157 10.65 -14.04 -7.62
N ILE A 158 9.35 -14.00 -7.28
CA ILE A 158 8.29 -13.77 -8.27
C ILE A 158 8.43 -12.38 -8.91
N GLU A 159 8.67 -11.36 -8.09
CA GLU A 159 8.87 -9.98 -8.54
C GLU A 159 10.02 -9.87 -9.56
N ASP A 160 11.20 -10.40 -9.21
CA ASP A 160 12.38 -10.36 -10.06
C ASP A 160 12.21 -11.21 -11.32
N HIS A 161 11.60 -12.39 -11.20
CA HIS A 161 11.32 -13.25 -12.34
C HIS A 161 10.34 -12.60 -13.32
N VAL A 162 9.28 -11.96 -12.83
CA VAL A 162 8.32 -11.22 -13.65
C VAL A 162 9.00 -10.05 -14.34
N ALA A 163 9.74 -9.24 -13.60
CA ALA A 163 10.47 -8.10 -14.14
C ALA A 163 11.47 -8.52 -15.23
N GLY A 164 12.19 -9.62 -15.03
CA GLY A 164 13.13 -10.15 -16.01
C GLY A 164 12.50 -10.65 -17.31
N LEU A 165 11.26 -11.17 -17.27
CA LEU A 165 10.57 -11.73 -18.44
C LEU A 165 9.75 -10.70 -19.22
N VAL A 166 9.04 -9.81 -18.53
CA VAL A 166 8.07 -8.89 -19.17
C VAL A 166 8.36 -7.42 -18.87
N GLY A 167 9.46 -7.13 -18.18
CA GLY A 167 9.83 -5.80 -17.76
C GLY A 167 9.03 -5.31 -16.55
N GLU A 168 9.34 -4.09 -16.13
CA GLU A 168 8.84 -3.52 -14.88
C GLU A 168 7.54 -2.73 -15.04
N LYS A 169 7.15 -2.40 -16.28
CA LYS A 169 6.07 -1.43 -16.59
C LYS A 169 4.69 -2.05 -16.75
N THR A 170 4.48 -3.28 -16.26
CA THR A 170 3.17 -3.94 -16.36
C THR A 170 2.12 -3.32 -15.44
N ASN A 171 2.48 -2.40 -14.54
CA ASN A 171 1.53 -1.58 -13.77
C ASN A 171 1.34 -0.16 -14.34
N GLY A 172 1.27 0.00 -15.66
CA GLY A 172 1.04 1.32 -16.30
C GLY A 172 -0.30 2.03 -15.99
N PHE A 173 -1.09 1.51 -15.05
CA PHE A 173 -2.27 2.14 -14.46
C PHE A 173 -2.01 2.70 -13.05
N GLN A 174 -0.80 2.52 -12.51
CA GLN A 174 -0.32 3.10 -11.26
C GLN A 174 0.56 4.32 -11.52
N ALA A 175 0.67 5.21 -10.54
CA ALA A 175 1.64 6.28 -10.53
C ALA A 175 3.07 5.71 -10.46
N SER A 176 4.03 6.46 -11.02
CA SER A 176 5.45 6.10 -10.97
C SER A 176 5.94 5.93 -9.54
N ALA A 177 6.97 5.10 -9.36
CA ALA A 177 7.65 4.94 -8.08
C ALA A 177 8.03 6.28 -7.46
N GLN A 178 7.89 6.35 -6.14
CA GLN A 178 8.29 7.48 -5.33
C GLN A 178 9.36 7.03 -4.34
N PRO A 179 10.34 7.88 -4.01
CA PRO A 179 11.27 7.59 -2.92
C PRO A 179 10.52 7.53 -1.59
N LEU A 180 11.20 7.02 -0.56
CA LEU A 180 10.68 7.05 0.81
C LEU A 180 10.35 8.50 1.19
N GLY A 181 9.11 8.73 1.62
CA GLY A 181 8.64 10.06 1.99
C GLY A 181 9.06 10.45 3.41
N ALA A 182 9.34 11.73 3.61
CA ALA A 182 9.39 12.31 4.95
C ALA A 182 7.98 12.32 5.59
N PRO A 183 7.88 12.42 6.92
CA PRO A 183 6.61 12.64 7.60
C PRO A 183 5.92 13.89 7.05
N ARG A 184 4.65 13.75 6.68
CA ARG A 184 3.89 14.86 6.07
C ARG A 184 3.37 15.79 7.15
N GLU A 185 3.25 17.08 6.84
CA GLU A 185 2.67 18.08 7.76
C GLU A 185 3.27 18.03 9.18
N ALA A 186 4.58 17.76 9.27
CA ALA A 186 5.29 17.69 10.53
C ALA A 186 5.30 19.07 11.22
N ALA A 187 4.94 19.11 12.50
CA ALA A 187 4.88 20.31 13.30
C ALA A 187 5.29 20.03 14.75
N VAL A 188 5.70 21.08 15.45
CA VAL A 188 5.98 21.04 16.88
C VAL A 188 5.25 22.20 17.55
N GLN A 189 4.69 21.93 18.72
CA GLN A 189 4.13 22.93 19.61
C GLN A 189 4.80 22.81 20.98
N GLN A 190 5.02 23.95 21.62
CA GLN A 190 5.55 24.01 22.97
C GLN A 190 4.43 24.31 23.95
N GLU A 191 4.33 23.51 25.00
CA GLU A 191 3.33 23.66 26.08
C GLU A 191 4.04 23.60 27.44
N VAL A 192 3.38 24.12 28.48
CA VAL A 192 3.78 23.90 29.88
C VAL A 192 2.69 23.05 30.55
N VAL A 193 3.07 21.87 31.02
CA VAL A 193 2.16 20.90 31.65
C VAL A 193 2.74 20.53 33.02
N ASN A 194 2.03 20.81 34.10
CA ASN A 194 2.48 20.57 35.48
C ASN A 194 3.88 21.15 35.76
N ASP A 195 4.09 22.42 35.42
CA ASP A 195 5.36 23.16 35.53
C ASP A 195 6.53 22.58 34.72
N ARG A 196 6.26 21.64 33.81
CA ARG A 196 7.27 21.08 32.89
C ARG A 196 7.03 21.56 31.48
N ARG A 197 8.12 21.89 30.80
CA ARG A 197 8.09 22.26 29.39
C ARG A 197 7.95 20.99 28.56
N VAL A 198 6.98 20.96 27.64
CA VAL A 198 6.70 19.81 26.78
C VAL A 198 6.76 20.25 25.33
N ALA A 199 7.46 19.48 24.51
CA ALA A 199 7.38 19.59 23.05
C ALA A 199 6.39 18.53 22.53
N ARG A 200 5.26 18.98 21.97
CA ARG A 200 4.27 18.14 21.32
C ARG A 200 4.54 18.13 19.82
N LEU A 201 5.06 17.01 19.31
CA LEU A 201 5.28 16.79 17.89
C LEU A 201 4.04 16.14 17.28
N SER A 202 3.67 16.59 16.08
CA SER A 202 2.57 16.03 15.31
C SER A 202 2.93 15.85 13.84
N TRP A 203 2.45 14.78 13.21
CA TRP A 203 2.67 14.55 11.78
C TRP A 203 1.58 13.66 11.16
N GLN A 204 1.45 13.74 9.84
CA GLN A 204 0.71 12.80 9.01
C GLN A 204 1.67 11.71 8.51
N THR A 205 1.16 10.49 8.30
CA THR A 205 1.96 9.36 7.84
C THR A 205 2.73 9.72 6.56
N ALA A 206 4.00 9.34 6.52
CA ALA A 206 4.79 9.32 5.31
C ALA A 206 4.24 8.29 4.30
N TYR A 207 4.71 8.41 3.06
CA TYR A 207 4.49 7.41 2.02
C TYR A 207 5.68 6.46 1.96
N ALA A 208 5.38 5.16 1.98
CA ALA A 208 6.35 4.09 1.79
C ALA A 208 6.76 4.00 0.32
N ALA A 209 8.00 3.58 0.09
CA ALA A 209 8.52 3.27 -1.25
C ALA A 209 8.28 1.78 -1.58
N ASP A 210 9.27 1.13 -2.16
CA ASP A 210 9.35 -0.31 -2.39
C ASP A 210 9.44 -1.13 -1.10
N GLU A 211 9.82 -0.53 0.04
CA GLU A 211 9.81 -1.19 1.35
C GLU A 211 8.78 -0.57 2.31
N PRO A 212 8.18 -1.36 3.22
CA PRO A 212 7.28 -0.85 4.23
C PRO A 212 8.02 0.03 5.25
N ILE A 213 7.32 1.04 5.79
CA ILE A 213 7.84 1.87 6.88
C ILE A 213 7.93 1.00 8.15
N ASP A 214 9.10 1.02 8.80
CA ASP A 214 9.32 0.34 10.08
C ASP A 214 8.92 1.25 11.25
N HIS A 215 9.43 2.49 11.27
CA HIS A 215 9.22 3.42 12.37
C HIS A 215 9.46 4.88 12.00
N TYR A 216 9.14 5.77 12.93
CA TYR A 216 9.60 7.15 12.96
C TYR A 216 10.66 7.32 14.05
N ALA A 217 11.86 7.80 13.70
CA ALA A 217 12.86 8.24 14.66
C ALA A 217 12.65 9.72 14.99
N ILE A 218 12.60 10.05 16.28
CA ILE A 218 12.50 11.44 16.75
C ILE A 218 13.89 11.89 17.15
N LEU A 219 14.39 12.93 16.48
CA LEU A 219 15.67 13.54 16.81
C LEU A 219 15.44 14.89 17.50
N ARG A 220 16.21 15.15 18.55
CA ARG A 220 16.33 16.46 19.21
C ARG A 220 17.80 16.89 19.15
N ASP A 221 18.05 18.04 18.57
CA ASP A 221 19.40 18.60 18.35
C ASP A 221 20.34 17.61 17.63
N GLY A 222 19.78 16.82 16.71
CA GLY A 222 20.49 15.79 15.95
C GLY A 222 20.72 14.48 16.71
N GLN A 223 20.27 14.35 17.95
CA GLN A 223 20.37 13.12 18.75
C GLN A 223 19.03 12.39 18.83
N PRO A 224 18.99 11.06 18.70
CA PRO A 224 17.76 10.29 18.83
C PRO A 224 17.22 10.33 20.26
N VAL A 225 15.96 10.71 20.42
CA VAL A 225 15.25 10.73 21.72
C VAL A 225 14.13 9.70 21.79
N ALA A 226 13.59 9.24 20.65
CA ALA A 226 12.59 8.18 20.61
C ALA A 226 12.55 7.43 19.28
N LYS A 227 12.03 6.20 19.34
CA LYS A 227 11.61 5.39 18.19
C LYS A 227 10.11 5.11 18.32
N VAL A 228 9.31 5.62 17.39
CA VAL A 228 7.85 5.43 17.35
C VAL A 228 7.52 4.38 16.29
N PRO A 229 7.10 3.15 16.65
CA PRO A 229 6.77 2.12 15.68
C PRO A 229 5.70 2.57 14.70
N TYR A 230 5.85 2.21 13.42
CA TYR A 230 4.86 2.53 12.41
C TYR A 230 3.52 1.87 12.73
N ARG A 231 2.44 2.64 12.54
CA ARG A 231 1.07 2.14 12.55
C ARG A 231 0.32 2.81 11.40
N PRO A 232 -0.48 2.06 10.61
CA PRO A 232 -1.29 2.66 9.57
C PRO A 232 -2.22 3.74 10.14
N GLN A 233 -2.16 4.93 9.56
CA GLN A 233 -2.97 6.07 9.99
C GLN A 233 -4.38 5.97 9.39
N THR A 234 -5.35 5.58 10.20
CA THR A 234 -6.73 5.24 9.78
C THR A 234 -7.71 6.42 9.74
N THR A 235 -7.28 7.60 10.20
CA THR A 235 -8.08 8.84 10.22
C THR A 235 -7.22 10.03 9.79
N LYS A 236 -7.82 11.21 9.65
CA LYS A 236 -7.08 12.47 9.41
C LYS A 236 -6.42 13.07 10.65
N LYS A 237 -6.66 12.51 11.83
CA LYS A 237 -6.00 12.97 13.07
C LYS A 237 -4.50 12.68 12.98
N PRO A 238 -3.64 13.67 13.26
CA PRO A 238 -2.19 13.47 13.17
C PRO A 238 -1.72 12.46 14.21
N LEU A 239 -0.63 11.78 13.89
CA LEU A 239 0.18 11.03 14.84
C LEU A 239 0.83 12.03 15.81
N LEU A 240 1.05 11.62 17.06
CA LEU A 240 1.53 12.47 18.13
C LEU A 240 2.69 11.82 18.88
N PHE A 241 3.63 12.64 19.32
CA PHE A 241 4.68 12.28 20.26
C PHE A 241 4.95 13.47 21.19
N GLU A 242 5.16 13.20 22.48
CA GLU A 242 5.47 14.23 23.48
C GLU A 242 6.87 13.98 24.04
N ASP A 243 7.69 15.03 24.05
CA ASP A 243 9.00 15.05 24.70
C ASP A 243 8.94 15.99 25.91
N ALA A 244 9.10 15.42 27.10
CA ALA A 244 9.19 16.19 28.33
C ALA A 244 10.61 16.74 28.49
N LEU A 245 10.74 18.04 28.23
CA LEU A 245 11.95 18.79 28.49
C LEU A 245 11.94 19.09 29.99
N ALA A 246 12.94 18.60 30.73
CA ALA A 246 13.09 18.87 32.16
C ALA A 246 13.31 20.39 32.41
N ASP A 247 14.09 20.81 33.40
CA ASP A 247 14.43 22.22 33.61
C ASP A 247 15.23 22.89 32.46
N ASP A 248 15.26 22.25 31.27
CA ASP A 248 15.87 22.75 30.05
C ASP A 248 15.00 23.84 29.41
N ARG A 249 15.48 25.07 29.56
CA ARG A 249 14.88 26.29 29.03
C ARG A 249 15.46 26.71 27.68
N LYS A 250 16.31 25.90 27.03
CA LYS A 250 17.01 26.28 25.80
C LYS A 250 16.15 26.10 24.54
N THR A 251 16.56 26.73 23.46
CA THR A 251 16.01 26.42 22.13
C THR A 251 16.40 24.99 21.74
N HIS A 252 15.47 24.23 21.16
CA HIS A 252 15.74 22.91 20.59
C HIS A 252 15.25 22.83 19.15
N ALA A 253 15.97 22.04 18.34
CA ALA A 253 15.57 21.67 16.99
C ALA A 253 15.17 20.20 16.93
N TYR A 254 13.93 19.94 16.52
CA TYR A 254 13.42 18.60 16.28
C TYR A 254 13.41 18.24 14.80
N SER A 255 13.53 16.96 14.51
CA SER A 255 13.15 16.38 13.22
C SER A 255 12.51 15.01 13.43
N ILE A 256 11.52 14.71 12.60
CA ILE A 256 10.87 13.40 12.56
C ILE A 256 11.39 12.70 11.31
N VAL A 257 11.97 11.51 11.46
CA VAL A 257 12.60 10.77 10.38
C VAL A 257 11.82 9.50 10.12
N THR A 258 11.28 9.34 8.91
CA THR A 258 10.73 8.06 8.47
C THR A 258 11.88 7.09 8.24
N VAL A 259 11.79 5.87 8.78
CA VAL A 259 12.73 4.78 8.54
C VAL A 259 11.98 3.56 8.00
N ASP A 260 12.43 3.00 6.88
CA ASP A 260 11.83 1.80 6.28
C ASP A 260 12.56 0.50 6.66
N ALA A 261 12.01 -0.64 6.23
CA ALA A 261 12.58 -1.96 6.52
C ALA A 261 14.01 -2.15 5.97
N ALA A 262 14.39 -1.43 4.91
CA ALA A 262 15.74 -1.41 4.37
C ALA A 262 16.67 -0.37 5.05
N GLN A 263 16.23 0.22 6.15
CA GLN A 263 16.98 1.23 6.92
C GLN A 263 17.29 2.51 6.11
N ARG A 264 16.47 2.82 5.11
CA ARG A 264 16.53 4.10 4.40
C ARG A 264 15.77 5.14 5.21
N GLU A 265 16.21 6.39 5.10
CA GLU A 265 15.70 7.48 5.92
C GLU A 265 15.17 8.65 5.07
N ALA A 266 14.10 9.29 5.55
CA ALA A 266 13.60 10.54 5.01
C ALA A 266 13.13 11.47 6.14
N ALA A 267 13.80 12.60 6.32
CA ALA A 267 13.58 13.51 7.43
C ALA A 267 12.61 14.65 7.10
N SER A 268 11.80 15.07 8.07
CA SER A 268 11.08 16.33 8.03
C SER A 268 12.05 17.52 8.01
N PRO A 269 11.58 18.72 7.61
CA PRO A 269 12.29 19.97 7.95
C PRO A 269 12.52 20.07 9.46
N LYS A 270 13.51 20.88 9.85
CA LYS A 270 13.76 21.19 11.27
C LYS A 270 12.58 21.95 11.86
N LEU A 271 12.13 21.50 13.02
CA LEU A 271 11.02 22.07 13.79
C LEU A 271 11.60 22.70 15.06
N LEU A 272 11.48 24.02 15.21
CA LEU A 272 12.10 24.74 16.31
C LEU A 272 11.09 24.99 17.43
N ILE A 273 11.57 24.85 18.66
CA ILE A 273 10.92 25.42 19.84
C ILE A 273 11.87 26.42 20.50
N GLU A 274 11.35 27.57 20.90
CA GLU A 274 12.16 28.67 21.44
C GLU A 274 12.43 28.48 22.94
N SER A 275 13.55 29.03 23.40
CA SER A 275 13.85 29.13 24.83
C SER A 275 12.75 29.85 25.62
N ILE A 276 12.57 29.46 26.88
CA ILE A 276 11.63 30.13 27.82
C ILE A 276 12.39 30.83 28.94
N GLY A 277 11.93 32.03 29.33
CA GLY A 277 12.51 32.84 30.41
C GLY A 277 12.23 32.30 31.80
#